data_AF-A0A3M2DE94-F1
#
_entry.id   AF-A0A3M2DE94-F1
#
_cell.length_a   1.000
_cell.length_b   1.000
_cell.length_c   1.000
_cell.angle_alpha   90.00
_cell.angle_beta   90.00
_cell.angle_gamma   90.00
#
_symmetry.space_group_name_H-M   'P 1'
#
loop_
_entity.id
_entity.type
_entity.pdbx_description
1 polymer ?
#
loop_
_entity_poly.entity_id
_entity_poly.type
_entity_poly.pdbx_seq_one_letter_code
_entity_poly.pdbx_strand_id
1 'polypeptide(L)'
;MSADFDLVARELCPDDLCIGVIGPDGRCRECGRVGRSAVSDPRVLGLTPETDGDHDALAGDERELCPDDLCIGLVGADGRCKACGAVASRRHAAVGPAAARSDGAVAAGSDDAGDFDERELCPDDLCIGLIGPDGRCKVCRRPA
;
A
#
# COMPACT_ATOMS: atom_id res chain seq x y z
N MET A 1 9.08 -39.24 17.07
CA MET A 1 8.37 -38.62 15.93
C MET A 1 7.44 -37.56 16.51
N SER A 2 7.98 -36.39 16.84
CA SER A 2 7.16 -35.25 17.26
C SER A 2 6.99 -34.40 16.02
N ALA A 3 5.91 -34.60 15.28
CA ALA A 3 5.44 -33.53 14.41
C ALA A 3 4.87 -32.50 15.38
N ASP A 4 5.65 -31.45 15.64
CA ASP A 4 5.16 -30.21 16.21
C ASP A 4 3.83 -29.87 15.53
N PHE A 5 2.73 -30.02 16.27
CA PHE A 5 1.41 -29.63 15.80
C PHE A 5 1.41 -28.11 15.72
N ASP A 6 1.90 -27.58 14.61
CA ASP A 6 1.92 -26.16 14.33
C ASP A 6 0.49 -25.66 14.12
N LEU A 7 -0.15 -25.27 15.22
CA LEU A 7 -1.48 -24.67 15.21
C LEU A 7 -1.48 -23.32 14.49
N VAL A 8 -0.32 -22.67 14.33
CA VAL A 8 -0.19 -21.39 13.61
C VAL A 8 -0.40 -21.60 12.10
N ALA A 9 0.02 -22.75 11.58
CA ALA A 9 -0.19 -23.12 10.18
C ALA A 9 -1.63 -23.59 9.86
N ARG A 10 -2.52 -23.72 10.87
CA ARG A 10 -3.87 -24.24 10.67
C ARG A 10 -4.88 -23.12 10.49
N GLU A 11 -5.36 -22.99 9.26
CA GLU A 11 -6.42 -22.06 8.91
C GLU A 11 -7.81 -22.72 9.13
N LEU A 12 -8.73 -21.98 9.76
CA LEU A 12 -10.14 -22.35 9.88
C LEU A 12 -10.90 -22.00 8.59
N CYS A 13 -11.98 -22.73 8.31
CA CYS A 13 -12.84 -22.42 7.17
C CYS A 13 -13.29 -20.94 7.21
N PRO A 14 -13.30 -20.21 6.07
CA PRO A 14 -13.79 -18.84 6.03
C PRO A 14 -15.29 -18.69 6.32
N ASP A 15 -16.03 -19.80 6.32
CA ASP A 15 -17.43 -19.84 6.69
C ASP A 15 -17.54 -19.94 8.21
N ASP A 16 -18.08 -18.91 8.86
CA ASP A 16 -18.22 -18.84 10.32
C ASP A 16 -19.18 -19.91 10.89
N LEU A 17 -19.93 -20.62 10.03
CA LEU A 17 -20.82 -21.72 10.41
C LEU A 17 -20.16 -23.10 10.22
N CYS A 18 -19.04 -23.17 9.49
CA CYS A 18 -18.33 -24.42 9.21
C CYS A 18 -17.16 -24.59 10.19
N ILE A 19 -17.12 -25.73 10.87
CA ILE A 19 -16.09 -26.04 11.89
C ILE A 19 -14.80 -26.64 11.27
N GLY A 20 -14.78 -26.83 9.95
CA GLY A 20 -13.69 -27.48 9.25
C GLY A 20 -12.40 -26.65 9.19
N VAL A 21 -11.27 -27.35 9.03
CA VAL A 21 -9.95 -26.76 8.77
C VAL A 21 -9.58 -26.84 7.30
N ILE A 22 -8.80 -25.88 6.82
CA ILE A 22 -8.26 -25.85 5.46
C ILE A 22 -7.16 -26.92 5.34
N GLY A 23 -7.29 -27.77 4.32
CA GLY A 23 -6.30 -28.77 3.96
C GLY A 23 -5.12 -28.18 3.18
N PRO A 24 -4.07 -28.97 2.95
CA PRO A 24 -2.91 -28.54 2.16
C PRO A 24 -3.25 -28.24 0.70
N ASP A 25 -4.39 -28.73 0.23
CA ASP A 25 -5.01 -28.44 -1.07
C ASP A 25 -5.72 -27.07 -1.11
N GLY A 26 -5.68 -26.32 -0.01
CA GLY A 26 -6.29 -24.99 0.09
C GLY A 26 -7.81 -25.02 0.23
N ARG A 27 -8.42 -26.19 0.51
CA ARG A 27 -9.88 -26.35 0.65
C ARG A 27 -10.26 -26.88 2.02
N CYS A 28 -11.43 -26.47 2.51
CA CYS A 28 -12.02 -26.97 3.73
C CYS A 28 -12.35 -28.46 3.59
N ARG A 29 -11.90 -29.27 4.55
CA ARG A 29 -12.11 -30.73 4.54
C ARG A 29 -13.56 -31.17 4.77
N GLU A 30 -14.42 -30.26 5.22
CA GLU A 30 -15.84 -30.57 5.48
C GLU A 30 -16.75 -30.08 4.34
N CYS A 31 -16.62 -28.81 3.96
CA CYS A 31 -17.53 -28.19 3.00
C CYS A 31 -16.92 -27.96 1.61
N GLY A 32 -15.61 -28.21 1.42
CA GLY A 32 -14.91 -28.07 0.14
C GLY A 32 -14.63 -26.62 -0.32
N ARG A 33 -15.03 -25.62 0.47
CA ARG A 33 -14.78 -24.20 0.17
C ARG A 33 -13.28 -23.88 0.23
N VAL A 34 -12.82 -23.00 -0.65
CA VAL A 34 -11.43 -22.52 -0.65
C VAL A 34 -11.15 -21.67 0.60
N GLY A 35 -9.97 -21.86 1.21
CA GLY A 35 -9.48 -21.03 2.31
C GLY A 35 -9.17 -19.60 1.86
N ARG A 36 -9.17 -18.65 2.80
CA ARG A 36 -8.83 -17.23 2.56
C ARG A 36 -7.44 -17.09 1.97
N SER A 37 -6.48 -17.87 2.48
CA SER A 37 -5.11 -17.87 1.97
C SER A 37 -5.04 -18.45 0.55
N ALA A 38 -5.86 -19.46 0.24
CA ALA A 38 -5.92 -20.07 -1.08
C ALA A 38 -6.53 -19.13 -2.14
N VAL A 39 -7.51 -18.29 -1.77
CA VAL A 39 -8.04 -17.25 -2.67
C VAL A 39 -6.98 -16.19 -2.99
N SER A 40 -5.94 -16.05 -2.16
CA SER A 40 -4.83 -15.13 -2.40
C SER A 40 -3.72 -15.73 -3.26
N ASP A 41 -3.72 -17.05 -3.49
CA ASP A 41 -2.75 -17.70 -4.37
C ASP A 41 -3.24 -17.64 -5.83
N PRO A 42 -2.57 -16.88 -6.72
CA PRO A 42 -2.98 -16.75 -8.12
C PRO A 42 -3.04 -18.09 -8.86
N ARG A 43 -2.28 -19.11 -8.42
CA ARG A 43 -2.35 -20.45 -9.02
C ARG A 43 -3.67 -21.16 -8.72
N VAL A 44 -4.25 -20.92 -7.55
CA VAL A 44 -5.54 -21.51 -7.14
C VAL A 44 -6.71 -20.81 -7.82
N LEU A 45 -6.54 -19.52 -8.15
CA LEU A 45 -7.51 -18.74 -8.92
C LEU A 45 -7.49 -19.03 -10.44
N GLY A 46 -6.63 -19.94 -10.91
CA GLY A 46 -6.45 -20.18 -12.35
C GLY A 46 -5.79 -19.00 -13.08
N LEU A 47 -5.17 -18.08 -12.34
CA LEU A 47 -4.35 -16.98 -12.87
C LEU A 47 -2.90 -17.45 -13.01
N THR A 48 -2.70 -18.63 -13.61
CA THR A 48 -1.36 -18.97 -14.10
C THR A 48 -1.01 -17.95 -15.19
N PRO A 49 0.22 -17.40 -15.23
CA PRO A 49 0.65 -16.69 -16.41
C PRO A 49 0.60 -17.69 -17.55
N GLU A 50 -0.37 -17.54 -18.45
CA GLU A 50 -0.39 -18.27 -19.70
C GLU A 50 0.83 -17.75 -20.47
N THR A 51 1.92 -18.50 -20.44
CA THR A 51 3.13 -18.16 -21.18
C THR A 51 2.93 -18.54 -22.64
N ASP A 52 1.99 -17.86 -23.30
CA ASP A 52 1.76 -17.96 -24.73
C ASP A 52 1.36 -16.59 -25.27
N GLY A 53 2.37 -15.85 -25.74
CA GLY A 53 2.18 -14.62 -26.52
C GLY A 53 2.85 -13.40 -25.91
N ASP A 54 4.10 -13.16 -26.30
CA ASP A 54 4.72 -11.84 -26.44
C ASP A 54 4.32 -10.79 -25.39
N HIS A 55 4.72 -11.00 -24.12
CA HIS A 55 4.70 -9.94 -23.11
C HIS A 55 5.84 -8.93 -23.33
N ASP A 56 6.15 -8.58 -24.58
CA ASP A 56 6.83 -7.34 -24.94
C ASP A 56 5.76 -6.27 -25.18
N ALA A 57 5.05 -5.92 -24.11
CA ALA A 57 4.19 -4.73 -24.07
C ALA A 57 4.28 -4.03 -22.71
N LEU A 58 5.49 -3.95 -22.14
CA LEU A 58 5.89 -2.75 -21.39
C LEU A 58 6.05 -1.54 -22.35
N ALA A 59 5.14 -1.41 -23.30
CA ALA A 59 4.93 -0.25 -24.13
C ALA A 59 3.67 0.45 -23.60
N GLY A 60 3.84 1.23 -22.53
CA GLY A 60 2.78 2.06 -21.99
C GLY A 60 2.87 2.29 -20.49
N ASP A 61 4.03 2.67 -19.99
CA ASP A 61 4.17 3.31 -18.66
C ASP A 61 3.57 4.73 -18.67
N GLU A 62 2.40 4.90 -19.27
CA GLU A 62 1.69 6.19 -19.38
C GLU A 62 0.41 6.12 -18.55
N ARG A 63 0.51 5.61 -17.32
CA ARG A 63 -0.54 5.78 -16.31
C ARG A 63 -0.54 7.23 -15.85
N GLU A 64 -1.15 8.10 -16.64
CA GLU A 64 -1.33 9.51 -16.31
C GLU A 64 -2.49 9.67 -15.33
N LEU A 65 -2.25 10.36 -14.21
CA LEU A 65 -3.30 10.77 -13.28
C LEU A 65 -4.10 11.93 -13.89
N CYS A 66 -5.35 12.08 -13.47
CA CYS A 66 -6.18 13.20 -13.87
C CYS A 66 -5.48 14.53 -13.54
N PRO A 67 -5.51 15.52 -14.44
CA PRO A 67 -4.89 16.83 -14.18
C PRO A 67 -5.63 17.67 -13.12
N ASP A 68 -6.74 17.18 -12.60
CA ASP A 68 -7.46 17.79 -11.48
C ASP A 68 -6.87 17.25 -10.17
N ASP A 69 -6.25 18.12 -9.36
CA ASP A 69 -5.61 17.74 -8.09
C ASP A 69 -6.59 17.15 -7.06
N LEU A 70 -7.90 17.29 -7.28
CA LEU A 70 -8.95 16.68 -6.45
C LEU A 70 -9.37 15.29 -6.97
N CYS A 71 -9.05 14.94 -8.21
CA CYS A 71 -9.43 13.68 -8.85
C CYS A 71 -8.25 12.72 -8.93
N ILE A 72 -8.30 11.64 -8.16
CA ILE A 72 -7.29 10.56 -8.19
C ILE A 72 -7.44 9.57 -9.37
N GLY A 73 -8.26 9.90 -10.37
CA GLY A 73 -8.58 9.00 -11.47
C GLY A 73 -7.45 8.89 -12.50
N LEU A 74 -7.39 7.77 -13.23
CA LEU A 74 -6.44 7.56 -14.33
C LEU A 74 -7.03 8.00 -15.66
N VAL A 75 -6.20 8.58 -16.52
CA VAL A 75 -6.54 8.93 -17.91
C VAL A 75 -6.51 7.66 -18.77
N GLY A 76 -7.59 7.41 -19.51
CA GLY A 76 -7.67 6.33 -20.48
C GLY A 76 -6.99 6.68 -21.81
N ALA A 77 -6.83 5.68 -22.68
CA ALA A 77 -6.32 5.87 -24.04
C ALA A 77 -7.18 6.81 -24.89
N ASP A 78 -8.44 7.03 -24.49
CA ASP A 78 -9.38 7.99 -25.07
C ASP A 78 -9.12 9.44 -24.62
N GLY A 79 -8.11 9.66 -23.78
CA GLY A 79 -7.77 10.97 -23.24
C GLY A 79 -8.78 11.48 -22.21
N ARG A 80 -9.57 10.60 -21.59
CA ARG A 80 -10.54 10.99 -20.54
C ARG A 80 -10.22 10.30 -19.22
N CYS A 81 -10.44 11.01 -18.13
CA CYS A 81 -10.34 10.45 -16.79
C CYS A 81 -11.45 9.40 -16.57
N LYS A 82 -11.07 8.20 -16.14
CA LYS A 82 -11.98 7.08 -15.88
C LYS A 82 -12.88 7.28 -14.65
N ALA A 83 -12.58 8.26 -13.79
CA ALA A 83 -13.36 8.55 -12.59
C ALA A 83 -14.35 9.71 -12.80
N CYS A 84 -13.88 10.86 -13.31
CA CYS A 84 -14.70 12.07 -13.47
C CYS A 84 -15.13 12.36 -14.91
N GLY A 85 -14.57 11.67 -15.92
CA GLY A 85 -14.88 11.88 -17.32
C GLY A 85 -14.25 13.12 -17.97
N ALA A 86 -13.47 13.91 -17.21
CA ALA A 86 -12.78 15.09 -17.73
C ALA A 86 -11.77 14.72 -18.82
N VAL A 87 -11.70 15.54 -19.87
CA VAL A 87 -10.72 15.38 -20.95
C VAL A 87 -9.36 15.87 -20.44
N ALA A 88 -8.34 15.02 -20.54
CA ALA A 88 -6.95 15.34 -20.24
C ALA A 88 -6.44 16.38 -21.24
N SER A 89 -6.69 17.65 -20.93
CA SER A 89 -6.16 18.77 -21.67
C SER A 89 -4.68 18.85 -21.32
N ARG A 90 -3.78 18.35 -22.18
CA ARG A 90 -2.32 18.35 -21.94
C ARG A 90 -1.87 19.74 -21.45
N ARG A 91 -1.71 19.87 -20.13
CA ARG A 91 -1.12 21.03 -19.46
C ARG A 91 -0.06 20.58 -18.46
N HIS A 92 0.71 19.55 -18.80
CA HIS A 92 2.02 19.33 -18.19
C HIS A 92 3.04 19.16 -19.31
N ALA A 93 3.52 20.30 -19.81
CA ALA A 93 4.78 20.37 -20.51
C ALA A 93 5.89 19.91 -19.56
N ALA A 94 6.79 19.09 -20.07
CA ALA A 94 7.97 18.53 -19.43
C ALA A 94 8.54 19.41 -18.29
N VAL A 95 8.46 18.93 -17.05
CA VAL A 95 9.43 19.33 -16.02
C VAL A 95 10.70 18.54 -16.32
N GLY A 96 11.56 19.11 -17.18
CA GLY A 96 12.95 18.66 -17.31
C GLY A 96 13.71 18.87 -15.98
N PRO A 97 14.84 18.18 -15.76
CA PRO A 97 15.55 18.24 -14.50
C PRO A 97 16.24 19.59 -14.37
N ALA A 98 15.63 20.52 -13.65
CA ALA A 98 16.26 21.76 -13.26
C ALA A 98 17.19 21.50 -12.06
N ALA A 99 18.49 21.51 -12.36
CA ALA A 99 19.65 21.61 -11.49
C ALA A 99 19.36 21.82 -9.98
N ALA A 100 19.66 20.80 -9.20
CA ALA A 100 19.84 20.91 -7.77
C ALA A 100 20.99 21.90 -7.46
N ARG A 101 20.64 23.05 -6.88
CA ARG A 101 21.56 23.82 -6.04
C ARG A 101 21.26 23.43 -4.60
N SER A 102 22.01 22.46 -4.10
CA SER A 102 22.03 22.06 -2.70
C SER A 102 22.98 22.97 -1.92
N ASP A 103 22.47 24.12 -1.47
CA ASP A 103 23.03 24.85 -0.33
C ASP A 103 22.03 24.79 0.82
N GLY A 104 21.92 23.58 1.38
CA GLY A 104 21.23 23.33 2.64
C GLY A 104 22.18 22.50 3.49
N ALA A 105 23.01 23.17 4.29
CA ALA A 105 23.82 22.53 5.31
C ALA A 105 22.88 21.78 6.26
N VAL A 106 22.77 20.46 6.04
CA VAL A 106 22.17 19.55 7.00
C VAL A 106 23.12 19.52 8.19
N ALA A 107 22.80 20.31 9.22
CA ALA A 107 23.29 20.01 10.54
C ALA A 107 22.80 18.59 10.84
N ALA A 108 23.76 17.67 10.99
CA ALA A 108 23.52 16.32 11.44
C ALA A 108 22.76 16.40 12.77
N GLY A 109 21.44 16.25 12.69
CA GLY A 109 20.64 15.90 13.86
C GLY A 109 21.08 14.50 14.22
N SER A 110 21.84 14.37 15.29
CA SER A 110 22.21 13.10 15.87
C SER A 110 20.99 12.19 15.88
N ASP A 111 21.14 10.99 15.32
CA ASP A 111 20.27 9.86 15.56
C ASP A 111 20.35 9.52 17.05
N ASP A 112 19.70 10.32 17.88
CA ASP A 112 19.28 9.86 19.18
C ASP A 112 18.14 8.90 18.85
N ALA A 113 18.51 7.61 18.79
CA ALA A 113 17.60 6.48 18.83
C ALA A 113 16.92 6.45 20.21
N GLY A 114 16.24 7.57 20.54
CA GLY A 114 15.41 7.72 21.71
C GLY A 114 14.40 6.60 21.70
N ASP A 115 14.22 6.04 22.88
CA ASP A 115 13.34 4.92 23.12
C ASP A 115 11.97 5.26 22.50
N PHE A 116 11.33 4.32 21.81
CA PHE A 116 10.02 4.61 21.19
C PHE A 116 9.01 5.06 22.26
N ASP A 117 9.25 4.67 23.52
CA ASP A 117 8.53 5.06 24.72
C ASP A 117 8.66 6.55 25.12
N GLU A 118 9.66 7.28 24.62
CA GLU A 118 9.85 8.72 24.90
C GLU A 118 9.11 9.63 23.91
N ARG A 119 8.42 9.06 22.91
CA ARG A 119 7.75 9.82 21.84
C ARG A 119 6.32 10.16 22.23
N GLU A 120 6.10 11.39 22.68
CA GLU A 120 4.77 11.89 23.04
C GLU A 120 4.01 12.48 21.83
N LEU A 121 2.74 12.12 21.68
CA LEU A 121 1.83 12.67 20.68
C LEU A 121 1.31 14.05 21.11
N CYS A 122 0.97 14.89 20.14
CA CYS A 122 0.33 16.18 20.40
C CYS A 122 -1.00 15.99 21.15
N PRO A 123 -1.29 16.80 22.19
CA PRO A 123 -2.54 16.68 22.97
C PRO A 123 -3.79 17.14 22.20
N ASP A 124 -3.62 17.73 21.01
CA ASP A 124 -4.72 18.08 20.13
C ASP A 124 -5.14 16.85 19.33
N ASP A 125 -6.35 16.34 19.57
CA ASP A 125 -6.88 15.12 18.93
C ASP A 125 -6.98 15.21 17.39
N LEU A 126 -6.89 16.42 16.82
CA LEU A 126 -6.88 16.64 15.38
C LEU A 126 -5.46 16.69 14.80
N CYS A 127 -4.42 16.65 15.64
CA CYS A 127 -3.03 16.77 15.25
C CYS A 127 -2.25 15.46 15.44
N ILE A 128 -1.76 14.90 14.34
CA ILE A 128 -0.95 13.66 14.34
C ILE A 128 0.53 13.89 14.68
N GLY A 129 0.91 15.07 15.18
CA GLY A 129 2.31 15.44 15.39
C GLY A 129 2.89 14.88 16.69
N LEU A 130 4.22 14.77 16.75
CA LEU A 130 4.97 14.46 17.96
C LEU A 130 5.50 15.73 18.63
N ILE A 131 5.62 15.69 19.95
CA ILE A 131 6.24 16.76 20.74
C ILE A 131 7.76 16.73 20.53
N GLY A 132 8.33 17.89 20.22
CA GLY A 132 9.76 18.10 20.13
C GLY A 132 10.39 18.35 21.50
N PRO A 133 11.73 18.29 21.60
CA PRO A 133 12.45 18.58 22.85
C PRO A 133 12.26 20.03 23.31
N ASP A 134 11.76 20.91 22.43
CA ASP A 134 11.36 22.28 22.71
C ASP A 134 9.96 22.40 23.38
N GLY A 135 9.30 21.27 23.66
CA GLY A 135 7.97 21.22 24.27
C GLY A 135 6.86 21.69 23.33
N ARG A 136 7.09 21.64 22.01
CA ARG A 136 6.11 22.04 20.99
C ARG A 136 5.91 20.95 19.95
N CYS A 137 4.70 20.87 19.41
CA CYS A 137 4.38 19.94 18.34
C CYS A 137 5.14 20.30 17.05
N LYS A 138 5.82 19.31 16.44
CA LYS A 138 6.59 19.49 15.20
C LYS A 138 5.74 19.82 13.97
N VAL A 139 4.42 19.59 14.02
CA VAL A 139 3.48 19.84 12.93
C VAL A 139 2.74 21.17 13.12
N CYS A 140 1.96 21.30 14.20
CA CYS A 140 1.10 22.46 14.42
C CYS A 140 1.76 23.59 15.24
N ARG A 141 2.97 23.37 15.78
CA ARG A 141 3.76 24.33 16.58
C ARG A 141 3.12 24.78 17.90
N ARG A 142 2.00 24.21 18.31
CA ARG A 142 1.39 24.45 19.63
C ARG A 142 2.26 23.85 20.74
N PRO A 143 2.26 24.44 21.94
CA PRO A 143 2.87 23.80 23.11
C PRO A 143 2.14 22.49 23.44
N ALA A 144 2.90 21.53 23.99
CA ALA A 144 2.35 20.34 24.63
C ALA A 144 1.53 20.70 25.87
#